data_AF-A0A972KE54-F1
#
_entry.id   AF-A0A972KE54-F1
#
_cell.length_a   1.000
_cell.length_b   1.000
_cell.length_c   1.000
_cell.angle_alpha   90.00
_cell.angle_beta   90.00
_cell.angle_gamma   90.00
#
_symmetry.space_group_name_H-M   'P 1'
#
loop_
_entity.id
_entity.type
_entity.pdbx_description
1 polymer ?
#
loop_
_entity_poly.entity_id
_entity_poly.type
_entity_poly.pdbx_seq_one_letter_code
_entity_poly.pdbx_strand_id
1 'polypeptide(L)'
;MSDRIQYLNRELSWLDFNSRVLAIAEDDTTPLLERAKFLAIHSSNLDEFFQVRVAGIVNQIAAGFGRPGPDLMTPRQVLAAIREEASSQHQRQVSVFWDEIVPALAIEGIEFSTWNELDADDVAYLTDLYQVQMFPVLTPLAVDSAHPFPYISDRSLNLAVYLRHPDGGALQFARVKVPSNLDRLVALPGGERFIALENVIAAHLGTLFPGLEVVSHFAFRVTRDADLSINDDSTDDLLEEIENQLARRRLGEPVRLEVEEHIDTEALELLMRELDLSSNETYLVRGPLDMTALHALVDLDRPELKHEPYTPQIPPSFMRARAAGRSIFAMLRDHDVLVHHPYESFASSVEDFIAKAARDERVLAIKMTMYRTAEDSSIVRSLIEAAEAGKEVAVLVEIKARFDELANIEWARRLERAGVHVAHGLVGLKTHSKTALVVRQEGDEIRRYGHIATGNYNADTARIYEDMGLFTADPDTGADLTELFNTLTGYSAEHNYRQLVVAPHSVRASILELIDIESYFDDGHIVL
;
A
#
# COMPACT_ATOMS: atom_id res chain seq x y z
N MET A 1 -7.05 -44.65 -5.58
CA MET A 1 -6.07 -43.87 -4.80
C MET A 1 -6.53 -42.43 -4.91
N SER A 2 -6.77 -41.74 -3.79
CA SER A 2 -7.23 -40.34 -3.84
C SER A 2 -6.12 -39.52 -4.51
N ASP A 3 -6.39 -38.99 -5.70
CA ASP A 3 -5.59 -37.93 -6.32
C ASP A 3 -5.64 -36.73 -5.36
N ARG A 4 -4.70 -36.69 -4.43
CA ARG A 4 -4.50 -35.54 -3.56
C ARG A 4 -3.90 -34.46 -4.45
N ILE A 5 -4.75 -33.57 -4.96
CA ILE A 5 -4.32 -32.29 -5.49
C ILE A 5 -3.54 -31.60 -4.35
N GLN A 6 -2.24 -31.44 -4.53
CA GLN A 6 -1.38 -30.74 -3.60
C GLN A 6 -1.44 -29.25 -3.93
N TYR A 7 -2.05 -28.46 -3.06
CA TYR A 7 -2.05 -27.00 -3.18
C TYR A 7 -0.72 -26.44 -2.70
N LEU A 8 -0.23 -25.37 -3.34
CA LEU A 8 0.85 -24.56 -2.80
C LEU A 8 0.37 -23.81 -1.56
N ASN A 9 1.26 -23.62 -0.58
CA ASN A 9 0.95 -22.75 0.54
C ASN A 9 0.86 -21.30 0.05
N ARG A 10 -0.25 -20.64 0.35
CA ARG A 10 -0.55 -19.26 -0.08
C ARG A 10 0.51 -18.25 0.38
N GLU A 11 1.05 -18.43 1.57
CA GLU A 11 1.97 -17.46 2.20
C GLU A 11 3.39 -17.63 1.65
N LEU A 12 3.80 -18.88 1.43
CA LEU A 12 5.05 -19.17 0.70
C LEU A 12 4.98 -18.71 -0.76
N SER A 13 3.84 -18.94 -1.43
CA SER A 13 3.62 -18.42 -2.79
C SER A 13 3.67 -16.88 -2.85
N TRP A 14 3.28 -16.19 -1.77
CA TRP A 14 3.45 -14.74 -1.68
C TRP A 14 4.93 -14.35 -1.52
N LEU A 15 5.71 -15.10 -0.73
CA LEU A 15 7.16 -14.90 -0.64
C LEU A 15 7.86 -15.17 -1.97
N ASP A 16 7.42 -16.16 -2.75
CA ASP A 16 7.91 -16.39 -4.12
C ASP A 16 7.60 -15.20 -5.05
N PHE A 17 6.43 -14.57 -4.88
CA PHE A 17 6.10 -13.33 -5.56
C PHE A 17 7.08 -12.20 -5.18
N ASN A 18 7.33 -11.99 -3.89
CA ASN A 18 8.24 -10.92 -3.46
C ASN A 18 9.70 -11.22 -3.85
N SER A 19 10.09 -12.50 -3.91
CA SER A 19 11.39 -12.94 -4.44
C SER A 19 11.56 -12.54 -5.91
N ARG A 20 10.48 -12.53 -6.72
CA ARG A 20 10.51 -12.00 -8.10
C ARG A 20 10.67 -10.48 -8.13
N VAL A 21 10.14 -9.75 -7.15
CA VAL A 21 10.39 -8.30 -7.02
C VAL A 21 11.88 -8.05 -6.74
N LEU A 22 12.47 -8.83 -5.83
CA LEU A 22 13.91 -8.78 -5.55
C LEU A 22 14.75 -9.13 -6.78
N ALA A 23 14.32 -10.12 -7.57
CA ALA A 23 15.01 -10.51 -8.80
C ALA A 23 15.13 -9.35 -9.83
N ILE A 24 14.21 -8.38 -9.83
CA ILE A 24 14.32 -7.19 -10.69
C ILE A 24 15.43 -6.25 -10.20
N ALA A 25 15.67 -6.17 -8.90
CA ALA A 25 16.80 -5.43 -8.34
C ALA A 25 18.14 -6.17 -8.55
N GLU A 26 18.12 -7.49 -8.69
CA GLU A 26 19.28 -8.34 -9.04
C GLU A 26 19.63 -8.30 -10.54
N ASP A 27 18.68 -7.87 -11.40
CA ASP A 27 18.87 -7.83 -12.85
C ASP A 27 19.70 -6.59 -13.28
N ASP A 28 20.87 -6.84 -13.88
CA ASP A 28 21.79 -5.79 -14.36
C ASP A 28 21.30 -5.05 -15.61
N THR A 29 20.25 -5.54 -16.27
CA THR A 29 19.58 -4.86 -17.38
C THR A 29 18.57 -3.81 -16.92
N THR A 30 18.19 -3.83 -15.64
CA THR A 30 17.34 -2.82 -15.02
C THR A 30 18.16 -1.56 -14.71
N PRO A 31 17.69 -0.35 -15.05
CA PRO A 31 18.38 0.89 -14.71
C PRO A 31 18.68 1.02 -13.21
N LEU A 32 19.82 1.60 -12.87
CA LEU A 32 20.38 1.54 -11.51
C LEU A 32 19.44 2.11 -10.43
N LEU A 33 18.79 3.26 -10.68
CA LEU A 33 17.84 3.82 -9.71
C LEU A 33 16.53 3.03 -9.63
N GLU A 34 16.16 2.30 -10.68
CA GLU A 34 15.03 1.38 -10.65
C GLU A 34 15.38 0.12 -9.84
N ARG A 35 16.62 -0.38 -9.92
CA ARG A 35 17.07 -1.47 -9.03
C ARG A 35 17.00 -1.07 -7.56
N ALA A 36 17.48 0.14 -7.21
CA ALA A 36 17.36 0.68 -5.85
C ALA A 36 15.89 0.82 -5.39
N LYS A 37 15.01 1.27 -6.28
CA LYS A 37 13.56 1.32 -6.05
C LYS A 37 12.96 -0.07 -5.83
N PHE A 38 13.38 -1.10 -6.57
CA PHE A 38 12.88 -2.47 -6.37
C PHE A 38 13.35 -3.07 -5.04
N LEU A 39 14.54 -2.71 -4.54
CA LEU A 39 14.92 -3.02 -3.16
C LEU A 39 13.98 -2.36 -2.14
N ALA A 40 13.61 -1.10 -2.34
CA ALA A 40 12.65 -0.40 -1.49
C ALA A 40 11.25 -1.05 -1.53
N ILE A 41 10.74 -1.38 -2.73
CA ILE A 41 9.45 -2.05 -2.93
C ILE A 41 9.46 -3.42 -2.24
N HIS A 42 10.52 -4.21 -2.41
CA HIS A 42 10.67 -5.50 -1.75
C HIS A 42 10.55 -5.37 -0.22
N SER A 43 11.25 -4.40 0.39
CA SER A 43 11.14 -4.12 1.83
C SER A 43 9.74 -3.69 2.24
N SER A 44 9.12 -2.76 1.51
CA SER A 44 7.76 -2.30 1.81
C SER A 44 6.73 -3.43 1.74
N ASN A 45 6.83 -4.29 0.72
CA ASN A 45 5.98 -5.46 0.57
C ASN A 45 6.16 -6.42 1.75
N LEU A 46 7.41 -6.70 2.14
CA LEU A 46 7.71 -7.60 3.23
C LEU A 46 7.19 -7.04 4.56
N ASP A 47 7.29 -5.73 4.80
CA ASP A 47 6.65 -5.09 5.95
C ASP A 47 5.15 -5.39 6.00
N GLU A 48 4.40 -5.13 4.93
CA GLU A 48 2.95 -5.40 4.88
C GLU A 48 2.64 -6.89 5.10
N PHE A 49 3.45 -7.78 4.52
CA PHE A 49 3.30 -9.22 4.73
C PHE A 49 3.43 -9.62 6.19
N PHE A 50 4.40 -9.05 6.93
CA PHE A 50 4.53 -9.29 8.36
C PHE A 50 3.34 -8.70 9.14
N GLN A 51 2.95 -7.47 8.82
CA GLN A 51 1.85 -6.77 9.50
C GLN A 51 0.50 -7.47 9.39
N VAL A 52 0.25 -8.16 8.27
CA VAL A 52 -1.08 -8.73 7.98
C VAL A 52 -1.06 -10.25 7.99
N ARG A 53 -0.20 -10.87 7.19
CA ARG A 53 -0.23 -12.32 6.96
C ARG A 53 0.47 -13.08 8.07
N VAL A 54 1.68 -12.65 8.46
CA VAL A 54 2.39 -13.28 9.59
C VAL A 54 1.64 -13.05 10.89
N ALA A 55 1.17 -11.83 11.14
CA ALA A 55 0.34 -11.52 12.30
C ALA A 55 -0.92 -12.41 12.37
N GLY A 56 -1.64 -12.58 11.26
CA GLY A 56 -2.78 -13.49 11.19
C GLY A 56 -2.44 -14.95 11.55
N ILE A 57 -1.27 -15.45 11.14
CA ILE A 57 -0.80 -16.80 11.49
C ILE A 57 -0.43 -16.89 12.98
N VAL A 58 0.25 -15.87 13.52
CA VAL A 58 0.59 -15.79 14.95
C VAL A 58 -0.67 -15.79 15.80
N ASN A 59 -1.68 -14.99 15.42
CA ASN A 59 -2.98 -14.95 16.09
C ASN A 59 -3.72 -16.30 16.02
N GLN A 60 -3.67 -17.00 14.88
CA GLN A 60 -4.23 -18.36 14.76
C GLN A 60 -3.55 -19.35 15.72
N ILE A 61 -2.22 -19.28 15.83
CA ILE A 61 -1.44 -20.13 16.74
C ILE A 61 -1.80 -19.82 18.19
N ALA A 62 -1.89 -18.54 18.56
CA ALA A 62 -2.24 -18.08 19.90
C ALA A 62 -3.66 -18.52 20.31
N ALA A 63 -4.61 -18.46 19.37
CA ALA A 63 -5.98 -18.94 19.57
C ALA A 63 -6.11 -20.48 19.56
N GLY A 64 -5.02 -21.22 19.37
CA GLY A 64 -5.01 -22.68 19.39
C GLY A 64 -5.51 -23.35 18.10
N PHE A 65 -5.64 -22.60 17.00
CA PHE A 65 -5.97 -23.17 15.70
C PHE A 65 -4.74 -23.86 15.09
N GLY A 66 -4.66 -25.18 15.26
CA GLY A 66 -3.53 -25.99 14.78
C GLY A 66 -3.82 -26.88 13.56
N ARG A 67 -5.02 -26.78 12.95
CA ARG A 67 -5.40 -27.66 11.85
C ARG A 67 -4.65 -27.28 10.57
N PRO A 68 -4.10 -28.25 9.81
CA PRO A 68 -3.49 -27.96 8.52
C PRO A 68 -4.47 -27.37 7.51
N GLY A 69 -3.95 -26.49 6.66
CA GLY A 69 -4.68 -25.96 5.50
C GLY A 69 -4.81 -26.96 4.34
N PRO A 70 -5.37 -26.54 3.19
CA PRO A 70 -5.45 -27.36 1.98
C PRO A 70 -4.09 -27.84 1.46
N ASP A 71 -3.03 -27.09 1.75
CA ASP A 71 -1.62 -27.36 1.47
C ASP A 71 -0.98 -28.35 2.47
N LEU A 72 -1.74 -28.84 3.45
CA LEU A 72 -1.34 -29.83 4.46
C LEU A 72 -0.27 -29.34 5.46
N MET A 73 0.06 -28.05 5.50
CA MET A 73 0.93 -27.47 6.53
C MET A 73 0.12 -26.92 7.70
N THR A 74 0.59 -27.17 8.93
CA THR A 74 0.07 -26.51 10.14
C THR A 74 0.54 -25.05 10.22
N PRO A 75 -0.19 -24.14 10.89
CA PRO A 75 0.25 -22.75 11.06
C PRO A 75 1.68 -22.59 11.61
N ARG A 76 2.11 -23.48 12.52
CA ARG A 76 3.49 -23.49 13.03
C ARG A 76 4.54 -23.85 11.98
N GLN A 77 4.23 -24.80 11.10
CA GLN A 77 5.11 -25.18 9.99
C GLN A 77 5.18 -24.05 8.96
N VAL A 78 4.04 -23.40 8.65
CA VAL A 78 4.01 -22.24 7.74
C VAL A 78 4.86 -21.10 8.31
N LEU A 79 4.68 -20.75 9.59
CA LEU A 79 5.46 -19.70 10.24
C LEU A 79 6.97 -20.00 10.24
N ALA A 80 7.37 -21.25 10.48
CA ALA A 80 8.77 -21.65 10.42
C ALA A 80 9.34 -21.49 9.00
N ALA A 81 8.62 -21.94 7.97
CA ALA A 81 9.03 -21.82 6.58
C ALA A 81 9.10 -20.35 6.12
N ILE A 82 8.15 -19.50 6.56
CA ILE A 82 8.18 -18.06 6.31
C ILE A 82 9.45 -17.43 6.87
N ARG A 83 9.85 -17.77 8.10
CA ARG A 83 11.02 -17.19 8.76
C ARG A 83 12.32 -17.55 8.04
N GLU A 84 12.44 -18.81 7.61
CA GLU A 84 13.58 -19.28 6.84
C GLU A 84 13.69 -18.53 5.50
N GLU A 85 12.60 -18.47 4.74
CA GLU A 85 12.57 -17.82 3.44
C GLU A 85 12.76 -16.29 3.54
N ALA A 86 12.10 -15.63 4.49
CA ALA A 86 12.26 -14.19 4.72
C ALA A 86 13.71 -13.84 5.11
N SER A 87 14.37 -14.68 5.92
CA SER A 87 15.78 -14.49 6.28
C SER A 87 16.69 -14.64 5.06
N SER A 88 16.43 -15.65 4.22
CA SER A 88 17.15 -15.87 2.95
C SER A 88 17.02 -14.69 1.99
N GLN A 89 15.79 -14.22 1.76
CA GLN A 89 15.51 -13.06 0.91
C GLN A 89 16.15 -11.78 1.45
N HIS A 90 16.13 -11.58 2.77
CA HIS A 90 16.76 -10.42 3.40
C HIS A 90 18.30 -10.42 3.19
N GLN A 91 18.96 -11.57 3.35
CA GLN A 91 20.40 -11.70 3.09
C GLN A 91 20.75 -11.40 1.62
N ARG A 92 19.95 -11.89 0.68
CA ARG A 92 20.09 -11.54 -0.74
C ARG A 92 19.93 -10.04 -0.96
N GLN A 93 18.86 -9.43 -0.44
CA GLN A 93 18.59 -8.00 -0.57
C GLN A 93 19.76 -7.13 -0.08
N VAL A 94 20.30 -7.47 1.09
CA VAL A 94 21.47 -6.80 1.68
C VAL A 94 22.72 -6.96 0.82
N SER A 95 22.93 -8.16 0.26
CA SER A 95 24.10 -8.43 -0.59
C SER A 95 24.01 -7.62 -1.88
N VAL A 96 22.86 -7.62 -2.56
CA VAL A 96 22.61 -6.78 -3.74
C VAL A 96 22.84 -5.30 -3.43
N PHE A 97 22.36 -4.83 -2.28
CA PHE A 97 22.54 -3.44 -1.87
C PHE A 97 24.03 -3.07 -1.73
N TRP A 98 24.80 -3.81 -0.94
CA TRP A 98 26.20 -3.47 -0.63
C TRP A 98 27.20 -3.85 -1.71
N ASP A 99 27.00 -5.00 -2.34
CA ASP A 99 27.99 -5.58 -3.26
C ASP A 99 27.77 -5.12 -4.71
N GLU A 100 26.58 -4.64 -5.06
CA GLU A 100 26.23 -4.23 -6.42
C GLU A 100 25.75 -2.78 -6.51
N ILE A 101 24.68 -2.42 -5.78
CA ILE A 101 24.01 -1.13 -5.94
C ILE A 101 24.86 0.04 -5.42
N VAL A 102 25.37 -0.04 -4.19
CA VAL A 102 26.19 1.02 -3.60
C VAL A 102 27.45 1.29 -4.43
N PRO A 103 28.25 0.29 -4.85
CA PRO A 103 29.40 0.51 -5.73
C PRO A 103 29.03 1.10 -7.09
N ALA A 104 27.93 0.66 -7.70
CA ALA A 104 27.46 1.19 -8.98
C ALA A 104 27.00 2.65 -8.86
N LEU A 105 26.31 3.00 -7.76
CA LEU A 105 25.89 4.38 -7.50
C LEU A 105 27.10 5.30 -7.34
N ALA A 106 28.14 4.84 -6.63
CA ALA A 106 29.36 5.62 -6.44
C ALA A 106 30.09 5.91 -7.78
N ILE A 107 30.08 4.97 -8.73
CA ILE A 107 30.63 5.20 -10.09
C ILE A 107 29.84 6.31 -10.82
N GLU A 108 28.53 6.37 -10.60
CA GLU A 108 27.64 7.38 -11.16
C GLU A 108 27.62 8.70 -10.36
N GLY A 109 28.47 8.85 -9.33
CA GLY A 109 28.58 10.05 -8.49
C GLY A 109 27.56 10.15 -7.36
N ILE A 110 26.76 9.10 -7.15
CA ILE A 110 25.79 9.02 -6.04
C ILE A 110 26.41 8.23 -4.89
N GLU A 111 26.68 8.88 -3.76
CA GLU A 111 27.45 8.27 -2.67
C GLU A 111 26.65 8.20 -1.37
N PHE A 112 26.90 7.15 -0.59
CA PHE A 112 26.47 7.05 0.80
C PHE A 112 27.67 7.23 1.71
N SER A 113 27.61 8.23 2.58
CA SER A 113 28.68 8.57 3.52
C SER A 113 28.33 8.14 4.94
N THR A 114 29.34 7.72 5.68
CA THR A 114 29.26 7.60 7.14
C THR A 114 29.81 8.85 7.81
N TRP A 115 29.41 9.09 9.06
CA TRP A 115 29.85 10.28 9.81
C TRP A 115 31.37 10.44 9.88
N ASN A 116 32.10 9.32 9.95
CA ASN A 116 33.57 9.32 10.07
C ASN A 116 34.30 9.60 8.75
N GLU A 117 33.60 9.56 7.62
CA GLU A 117 34.16 9.83 6.28
C GLU A 117 33.98 11.29 5.85
N LEU A 118 33.21 12.07 6.63
CA LEU A 118 32.91 13.46 6.31
C LEU A 118 34.11 14.38 6.56
N ASP A 119 34.26 15.39 5.71
CA ASP A 119 35.20 16.47 5.94
C ASP A 119 34.65 17.50 6.93
N ALA A 120 35.48 18.48 7.29
CA ALA A 120 35.12 19.49 8.29
C ALA A 120 33.95 20.39 7.86
N ASP A 121 33.78 20.63 6.56
CA ASP A 121 32.72 21.49 6.03
C ASP A 121 31.38 20.74 6.04
N ASP A 122 31.37 19.48 5.62
CA ASP A 122 30.20 18.60 5.68
C ASP A 122 29.76 18.35 7.13
N VAL A 123 30.71 18.13 8.06
CA VAL A 123 30.40 18.02 9.50
C VAL A 123 29.77 19.31 10.01
N ALA A 124 30.33 20.48 9.70
CA ALA A 124 29.78 21.75 10.15
C ALA A 124 28.36 22.00 9.61
N TYR A 125 28.13 21.67 8.33
CA TYR A 125 26.81 21.75 7.69
C TYR A 125 25.79 20.85 8.40
N LEU A 126 26.11 19.57 8.61
CA LEU A 126 25.20 18.64 9.27
C LEU A 126 24.97 18.98 10.74
N THR A 127 25.97 19.51 11.46
CA THR A 127 25.80 19.97 12.83
C THR A 127 24.83 21.16 12.91
N ASP A 128 24.91 22.12 11.99
CA ASP A 128 23.95 23.24 11.92
C ASP A 128 22.54 22.73 11.57
N LEU A 129 22.43 21.88 10.55
CA LEU A 129 21.17 21.26 10.16
C LEU A 129 20.55 20.46 11.31
N TYR A 130 21.37 19.70 12.05
CA TYR A 130 20.94 18.99 13.25
C TYR A 130 20.37 19.95 14.29
N GLN A 131 21.08 21.02 14.64
CA GLN A 131 20.64 21.97 15.67
C GLN A 131 19.33 22.68 15.29
N VAL A 132 19.18 23.06 14.02
CA VAL A 132 18.06 23.87 13.56
C VAL A 132 16.82 23.04 13.25
N GLN A 133 16.99 21.87 12.60
CA GLN A 133 15.87 21.11 12.05
C GLN A 133 15.61 19.78 12.77
N MET A 134 16.65 19.11 13.27
CA MET A 134 16.50 17.76 13.83
C MET A 134 16.32 17.79 15.35
N PHE A 135 17.21 18.44 16.09
CA PHE A 135 17.20 18.52 17.55
C PHE A 135 15.85 18.95 18.14
N PRO A 136 15.15 19.98 17.62
CA PRO A 136 13.88 20.44 18.21
C PRO A 136 12.74 19.40 18.18
N VAL A 137 12.83 18.39 17.31
CA VAL A 137 11.81 17.33 17.18
C VAL A 137 12.21 16.02 17.84
N LEU A 138 13.41 15.93 18.42
CA LEU A 138 13.89 14.74 19.12
C LEU A 138 13.50 14.78 20.59
N THR A 139 12.87 13.69 21.04
CA THR A 139 12.52 13.48 22.46
C THR A 139 13.15 12.17 22.94
N PRO A 140 14.23 12.23 23.74
CA PRO A 140 14.80 11.04 24.35
C PRO A 140 13.87 10.50 25.46
N LEU A 141 13.72 9.18 25.54
CA LEU A 141 12.93 8.51 26.57
C LEU A 141 13.82 7.58 27.38
N ALA A 142 14.12 7.94 28.63
CA ALA A 142 14.83 7.07 29.56
C ALA A 142 13.94 5.89 30.01
N VAL A 143 14.55 4.73 30.22
CA VAL A 143 13.88 3.52 30.74
C VAL A 143 14.55 3.09 32.03
N ASP A 144 13.76 3.09 33.11
CA ASP A 144 14.17 2.70 34.46
C ASP A 144 12.96 2.20 35.28
N SER A 145 13.12 2.02 36.60
CA SER A 145 12.04 1.54 37.46
C SER A 145 10.87 2.50 37.63
N ALA A 146 11.09 3.81 37.41
CA ALA A 146 10.06 4.85 37.43
C ALA A 146 9.50 5.13 36.02
N HIS A 147 10.28 4.83 34.97
CA HIS A 147 9.94 5.06 33.57
C HIS A 147 9.95 3.72 32.81
N PRO A 148 8.79 3.03 32.69
CA PRO A 148 8.74 1.74 32.02
C PRO A 148 9.09 1.86 30.52
N PHE A 149 9.41 0.73 29.90
CA PHE A 149 9.76 0.70 28.49
C PHE A 149 8.64 1.32 27.63
N PRO A 150 8.96 2.28 26.75
CA PRO A 150 7.94 3.02 26.03
C PRO A 150 7.32 2.18 24.92
N TYR A 151 6.08 2.54 24.55
CA TYR A 151 5.49 2.02 23.33
C TYR A 151 6.33 2.41 22.09
N ILE A 152 6.72 1.42 21.30
CA ILE A 152 7.46 1.60 20.04
C ILE A 152 6.47 1.61 18.88
N SER A 153 6.41 2.71 18.13
CA SER A 153 5.50 2.84 16.98
C SER A 153 5.84 1.84 15.88
N ASP A 154 4.81 1.31 15.23
CA ASP A 154 4.93 0.45 14.05
C ASP A 154 5.85 1.06 12.97
N ARG A 155 6.77 0.24 12.45
CA ARG A 155 7.78 0.53 11.42
C ARG A 155 8.68 1.72 11.71
N SER A 156 8.62 2.30 12.91
CA SER A 156 9.48 3.41 13.28
C SER A 156 10.90 2.92 13.51
N LEU A 157 11.86 3.67 12.99
CA LEU A 157 13.27 3.49 13.30
C LEU A 157 13.60 4.18 14.63
N ASN A 158 14.42 3.52 15.43
CA ASN A 158 14.76 3.95 16.79
C ASN A 158 16.23 3.71 17.06
N LEU A 159 16.82 4.50 17.95
CA LEU A 159 18.12 4.25 18.55
C LEU A 159 17.91 3.78 19.99
N ALA A 160 18.42 2.59 20.29
CA ALA A 160 18.66 2.10 21.64
C ALA A 160 20.00 2.67 22.11
N VAL A 161 20.01 3.44 23.20
CA VAL A 161 21.19 4.17 23.68
C VAL A 161 21.49 3.76 25.11
N TYR A 162 22.71 3.29 25.36
CA TYR A 162 23.20 3.03 26.71
C TYR A 162 24.03 4.20 27.21
N LEU A 163 23.67 4.68 28.39
CA LEU A 163 24.23 5.84 29.05
C LEU A 163 24.87 5.44 30.38
N ARG A 164 25.88 6.21 30.80
CA ARG A 164 26.49 6.06 32.11
C ARG A 164 26.76 7.43 32.74
N HIS A 165 26.62 7.52 34.06
CA HIS A 165 27.05 8.70 34.79
C HIS A 165 28.59 8.77 34.80
N PRO A 166 29.21 9.95 34.59
CA PRO A 166 30.68 10.09 34.59
C PRO A 166 31.36 9.62 35.89
N ASP A 167 30.66 9.70 37.02
CA ASP A 167 31.12 9.24 38.33
C ASP A 167 31.04 7.71 38.52
N GLY A 168 30.64 6.97 37.48
CA GLY A 168 30.37 5.54 37.49
C GLY A 168 28.90 5.21 37.81
N GLY A 169 28.54 3.92 37.71
CA GLY A 169 27.18 3.45 37.96
C GLY A 169 26.73 2.35 37.01
N ALA A 170 25.47 1.93 37.16
CA ALA A 170 24.82 1.00 36.24
C ALA A 170 24.58 1.68 34.88
N LEU A 171 24.56 0.88 33.81
CA LEU A 171 24.12 1.36 32.50
C LEU A 171 22.63 1.72 32.57
N GLN A 172 22.29 2.84 31.94
CA GLN A 172 20.92 3.32 31.80
C GLN A 172 20.53 3.21 30.34
N PHE A 173 19.35 2.66 30.06
CA PHE A 173 18.82 2.61 28.71
C PHE A 173 18.00 3.85 28.41
N ALA A 174 18.18 4.40 27.22
CA ALA A 174 17.31 5.41 26.65
C ALA A 174 16.96 5.05 25.21
N ARG A 175 15.77 5.44 24.79
CA ARG A 175 15.31 5.32 23.40
C ARG A 175 15.23 6.70 22.79
N VAL A 176 15.74 6.83 21.57
CA VAL A 176 15.52 8.01 20.72
C VAL A 176 14.78 7.58 19.46
N LYS A 177 13.62 8.19 19.18
CA LYS A 177 12.88 7.93 17.93
C LYS A 177 13.56 8.67 16.79
N VAL A 178 13.81 8.01 15.66
CA VAL A 178 14.16 8.71 14.42
C VAL A 178 12.87 9.31 13.84
N PRO A 179 12.79 10.65 13.66
CA PRO A 179 11.58 11.29 13.17
C PRO A 179 11.24 10.85 11.74
N SER A 180 9.98 10.44 11.51
CA SER A 180 9.51 10.00 10.18
C SER A 180 9.02 11.13 9.29
N ASN A 181 8.96 12.36 9.81
CA ASN A 181 8.56 13.57 9.10
C ASN A 181 9.76 14.37 8.56
N LEU A 182 10.96 13.79 8.62
CA LEU A 182 12.19 14.31 8.04
C LEU A 182 12.71 13.30 7.02
N ASP A 183 13.43 13.77 6.01
CA ASP A 183 14.05 12.90 5.03
C ASP A 183 15.09 12.02 5.69
N ARG A 184 14.95 10.70 5.50
CA ARG A 184 15.86 9.74 6.11
C ARG A 184 17.21 9.69 5.40
N LEU A 185 17.26 9.96 4.11
CA LEU A 185 18.51 10.19 3.38
C LEU A 185 18.77 11.70 3.35
N VAL A 186 19.65 12.17 4.22
CA VAL A 186 20.01 13.58 4.32
C VAL A 186 21.05 13.89 3.25
N ALA A 187 20.70 14.76 2.30
CA ALA A 187 21.62 15.20 1.25
C ALA A 187 22.67 16.18 1.79
N LEU A 188 23.94 15.93 1.46
CA LEU A 188 25.07 16.83 1.68
C LEU A 188 25.11 17.93 0.61
N PRO A 189 25.90 19.00 0.82
CA PRO A 189 26.14 20.00 -0.21
C PRO A 189 26.56 19.35 -1.53
N GLY A 190 25.85 19.71 -2.61
CA GLY A 190 25.98 19.09 -3.94
C GLY A 190 24.84 18.16 -4.33
N GLY A 191 24.07 17.63 -3.37
CA GLY A 191 22.81 16.92 -3.63
C GLY A 191 22.92 15.45 -4.06
N GLU A 192 24.12 14.93 -4.29
CA GLU A 192 24.35 13.54 -4.74
C GLU A 192 25.08 12.66 -3.70
N ARG A 193 25.49 13.23 -2.57
CA ARG A 193 26.05 12.50 -1.43
C ARG A 193 25.04 12.49 -0.28
N PHE A 194 24.81 11.33 0.33
CA PHE A 194 23.77 11.13 1.32
C PHE A 194 24.32 10.52 2.61
N ILE A 195 23.77 10.94 3.75
CA ILE A 195 23.98 10.28 5.04
C ILE A 195 22.63 9.90 5.66
N ALA A 196 22.59 8.73 6.32
CA ALA A 196 21.38 8.30 7.02
C ALA A 196 21.08 9.23 8.20
N LEU A 197 19.82 9.63 8.37
CA LEU A 197 19.38 10.53 9.44
C LEU A 197 19.74 9.98 10.83
N GLU A 198 19.59 8.67 11.02
CA GLU A 198 19.97 7.99 12.26
C GLU A 198 21.47 8.15 12.59
N ASN A 199 22.35 8.23 11.59
CA ASN A 199 23.79 8.43 11.80
C ASN A 199 24.11 9.87 12.21
N VAL A 200 23.39 10.85 11.66
CA VAL A 200 23.51 12.26 12.08
C VAL A 200 23.03 12.42 13.52
N ILE A 201 21.92 11.78 13.89
CA ILE A 201 21.41 11.79 15.27
C ILE A 201 22.39 11.07 16.21
N ALA A 202 22.91 9.90 15.82
CA ALA A 202 23.86 9.11 16.58
C ALA A 202 25.12 9.92 16.94
N ALA A 203 25.67 10.65 15.97
CA ALA A 203 26.86 11.49 16.17
C ALA A 203 26.64 12.63 17.18
N HIS A 204 25.39 13.03 17.41
CA HIS A 204 25.03 14.11 18.33
C HIS A 204 24.27 13.64 19.58
N LEU A 205 24.25 12.34 19.91
CA LEU A 205 23.52 11.84 21.09
C LEU A 205 23.93 12.56 22.39
N GLY A 206 25.18 13.01 22.51
CA GLY A 206 25.66 13.77 23.66
C GLY A 206 24.88 15.07 23.94
N THR A 207 24.29 15.71 22.91
CA THR A 207 23.46 16.90 23.11
C THR A 207 22.07 16.59 23.66
N LEU A 208 21.58 15.35 23.46
CA LEU A 208 20.30 14.88 24.01
C LEU A 208 20.43 14.42 25.47
N PHE A 209 21.64 14.05 25.91
CA PHE A 209 21.91 13.52 27.24
C PHE A 209 23.00 14.33 27.96
N PRO A 210 22.77 15.63 28.24
CA PRO A 210 23.78 16.49 28.83
C PRO A 210 24.21 15.97 30.21
N GLY A 211 25.53 15.82 30.40
CA GLY A 211 26.12 15.34 31.66
C GLY A 211 26.21 13.82 31.80
N LEU A 212 25.75 13.04 30.82
CA LEU A 212 25.92 11.59 30.75
C LEU A 212 26.91 11.21 29.64
N GLU A 213 27.60 10.09 29.84
CA GLU A 213 28.44 9.46 28.82
C GLU A 213 27.58 8.52 27.97
N VAL A 214 27.61 8.71 26.66
CA VAL A 214 27.02 7.76 25.70
C VAL A 214 27.99 6.60 25.52
N VAL A 215 27.64 5.42 26.05
CA VAL A 215 28.50 4.23 26.05
C VAL A 215 28.38 3.46 24.74
N SER A 216 27.14 3.25 24.27
CA SER A 216 26.85 2.60 22.99
C SER A 216 25.47 3.00 22.50
N HIS A 217 25.25 2.82 21.19
CA HIS A 217 23.93 2.96 20.59
C HIS A 217 23.75 1.95 19.46
N PHE A 218 22.50 1.55 19.22
CA PHE A 218 22.14 0.60 18.17
C PHE A 218 20.81 0.99 17.55
N ALA A 219 20.70 0.92 16.22
CA ALA A 219 19.42 1.09 15.56
C ALA A 219 18.55 -0.17 15.70
N PHE A 220 17.24 0.04 15.85
CA PHE A 220 16.25 -1.02 15.82
C PHE A 220 14.90 -0.53 15.26
N ARG A 221 14.13 -1.46 14.70
CA ARG A 221 12.82 -1.22 14.09
C ARG A 221 11.85 -2.34 14.48
N VAL A 222 10.60 -1.99 14.71
CA VAL A 222 9.55 -2.94 15.12
C VAL A 222 8.39 -2.89 14.13
N THR A 223 8.00 -4.04 13.61
CA THR A 223 6.78 -4.20 12.81
C THR A 223 5.69 -4.81 13.69
N ARG A 224 4.49 -4.26 13.62
CA ARG A 224 3.35 -4.66 14.45
C ARG A 224 2.18 -5.18 13.63
N ASP A 225 1.33 -5.98 14.25
CA ASP A 225 0.06 -6.39 13.68
C ASP A 225 -0.77 -5.17 13.26
N ALA A 226 -1.22 -5.17 12.02
CA ALA A 226 -2.08 -4.13 11.47
C ALA A 226 -3.50 -4.63 11.12
N ASP A 227 -3.81 -5.91 11.35
CA ASP A 227 -5.11 -6.53 11.08
C ASP A 227 -6.03 -6.39 12.30
N LEU A 228 -7.20 -5.78 12.08
CA LEU A 228 -8.30 -5.78 13.04
C LEU A 228 -9.49 -6.46 12.37
N SER A 229 -9.93 -7.59 12.90
CA SER A 229 -11.21 -8.18 12.53
C SER A 229 -12.34 -7.33 13.12
N ILE A 230 -13.09 -6.63 12.26
CA ILE A 230 -14.30 -5.90 12.65
C ILE A 230 -15.38 -6.92 13.03
N ASN A 231 -15.89 -6.86 14.25
CA ASN A 231 -17.14 -7.55 14.60
C ASN A 231 -18.30 -6.76 13.98
N ASP A 232 -18.95 -7.34 12.96
CA ASP A 232 -20.01 -6.71 12.15
C ASP A 232 -21.40 -6.67 12.83
N ASP A 233 -21.45 -6.87 14.17
CA ASP A 233 -22.70 -7.05 14.91
C ASP A 233 -23.35 -5.72 15.41
N SER A 234 -22.73 -4.55 15.22
CA SER A 234 -23.29 -3.27 15.68
C SER A 234 -24.11 -2.57 14.60
N THR A 235 -25.38 -2.27 14.91
CA THR A 235 -26.35 -1.70 13.96
C THR A 235 -26.38 -0.18 13.91
N ASP A 236 -25.67 0.54 14.80
CA ASP A 236 -25.64 2.00 14.79
C ASP A 236 -24.20 2.53 14.85
N ASP A 237 -23.81 3.17 13.74
CA ASP A 237 -22.57 3.91 13.43
C ASP A 237 -21.27 3.14 13.11
N LEU A 238 -21.26 2.48 11.94
CA LEU A 238 -20.07 1.85 11.35
C LEU A 238 -18.87 2.82 11.22
N LEU A 239 -19.12 4.10 10.97
CA LEU A 239 -18.07 5.11 10.84
C LEU A 239 -17.38 5.36 12.19
N GLU A 240 -18.16 5.56 13.26
CA GLU A 240 -17.63 5.77 14.62
C GLU A 240 -16.86 4.55 15.13
N GLU A 241 -17.32 3.33 14.84
CA GLU A 241 -16.60 2.10 15.19
C GLU A 241 -15.27 1.99 14.45
N ILE A 242 -15.23 2.31 13.15
CA ILE A 242 -13.98 2.33 12.37
C ILE A 242 -13.01 3.38 12.93
N GLU A 243 -13.48 4.58 13.29
CA GLU A 243 -12.64 5.62 13.91
C GLU A 243 -12.03 5.15 15.25
N ASN A 244 -12.85 4.54 16.12
CA ASN A 244 -12.41 3.98 17.40
C ASN A 244 -11.40 2.83 17.21
N GLN A 245 -11.57 2.00 16.20
CA GLN A 245 -10.66 0.91 15.87
C GLN A 245 -9.35 1.40 15.24
N LEU A 246 -9.37 2.43 14.40
CA LEU A 246 -8.14 3.06 13.88
C LEU A 246 -7.26 3.57 15.03
N ALA A 247 -7.85 4.07 16.12
CA ALA A 247 -7.11 4.42 17.32
C ALA A 247 -6.50 3.20 18.03
N ARG A 248 -7.20 2.06 18.06
CA ARG A 248 -6.68 0.78 18.62
C ARG A 248 -5.63 0.12 17.74
N ARG A 249 -5.69 0.27 16.41
CA ARG A 249 -4.72 -0.25 15.43
C ARG A 249 -3.31 0.26 15.72
N ARG A 250 -3.20 1.47 16.27
CA ARG A 250 -1.94 2.04 16.76
C ARG A 250 -1.31 1.26 17.91
N LEU A 251 -1.91 0.17 18.40
CA LEU A 251 -1.43 -0.62 19.55
C LEU A 251 -1.23 -2.10 19.24
N GLY A 252 -1.23 -2.52 17.95
CA GLY A 252 -1.05 -3.93 17.57
C GLY A 252 0.19 -4.59 18.18
N GLU A 253 0.14 -5.91 18.39
CA GLU A 253 1.25 -6.66 18.99
C GLU A 253 2.48 -6.67 18.08
N PRO A 254 3.71 -6.61 18.63
CA PRO A 254 4.93 -6.78 17.84
C PRO A 254 4.96 -8.15 17.15
N VAL A 255 5.34 -8.18 15.88
CA VAL A 255 5.48 -9.43 15.10
C VAL A 255 6.86 -9.63 14.50
N ARG A 256 7.66 -8.56 14.43
CA ARG A 256 9.04 -8.59 13.95
C ARG A 256 9.87 -7.50 14.63
N LEU A 257 11.08 -7.86 15.07
CA LEU A 257 12.12 -6.96 15.53
C LEU A 257 13.30 -7.04 14.57
N GLU A 258 13.69 -5.90 14.00
CA GLU A 258 14.89 -5.76 13.17
C GLU A 258 15.90 -4.93 13.96
N VAL A 259 17.15 -5.40 14.03
CA VAL A 259 18.24 -4.75 14.78
C VAL A 259 19.51 -4.80 13.96
N GLU A 260 20.41 -3.84 14.19
CA GLU A 260 21.74 -3.86 13.57
C GLU A 260 22.50 -5.15 13.94
N GLU A 261 23.25 -5.70 12.99
CA GLU A 261 24.02 -6.94 13.17
C GLU A 261 24.98 -6.90 14.37
N HIS A 262 25.53 -5.73 14.69
CA HIS A 262 26.51 -5.53 15.76
C HIS A 262 25.89 -5.14 17.10
N ILE A 263 24.58 -5.33 17.28
CA ILE A 263 23.90 -5.08 18.55
C ILE A 263 24.50 -5.92 19.69
N ASP A 264 24.77 -5.28 20.82
CA ASP A 264 25.25 -5.99 22.01
C ASP A 264 24.16 -6.91 22.59
N THR A 265 24.56 -8.04 23.18
CA THR A 265 23.66 -9.03 23.77
C THR A 265 22.71 -8.42 24.81
N GLU A 266 23.20 -7.47 25.63
CA GLU A 266 22.37 -6.81 26.64
C GLU A 266 21.27 -5.94 26.01
N ALA A 267 21.55 -5.20 24.92
CA ALA A 267 20.53 -4.45 24.18
C ALA A 267 19.50 -5.40 23.55
N LEU A 268 19.98 -6.47 22.92
CA LEU A 268 19.14 -7.44 22.22
C LEU A 268 18.16 -8.14 23.19
N GLU A 269 18.68 -8.66 24.30
CA GLU A 269 17.88 -9.33 25.34
C GLU A 269 16.87 -8.38 25.99
N LEU A 270 17.25 -7.12 26.22
CA LEU A 270 16.34 -6.09 26.71
C LEU A 270 15.20 -5.85 25.72
N LEU A 271 15.50 -5.57 24.45
CA LEU A 271 14.49 -5.30 23.43
C LEU A 271 13.54 -6.50 23.24
N MET A 272 14.08 -7.72 23.14
CA MET A 272 13.30 -8.95 23.03
C MET A 272 12.35 -9.14 24.23
N ARG A 273 12.85 -8.93 25.46
CA ARG A 273 12.05 -9.07 26.68
C ARG A 273 10.93 -8.02 26.76
N GLU A 274 11.25 -6.75 26.53
CA GLU A 274 10.28 -5.66 26.68
C GLU A 274 9.24 -5.64 25.54
N LEU A 275 9.56 -6.21 24.37
CA LEU A 275 8.64 -6.36 23.24
C LEU A 275 7.91 -7.71 23.22
N ASP A 276 8.20 -8.62 24.16
CA ASP A 276 7.69 -10.01 24.21
C ASP A 276 7.93 -10.79 22.90
N LEU A 277 9.15 -10.66 22.36
CA LEU A 277 9.58 -11.31 21.13
C LEU A 277 10.67 -12.35 21.40
N SER A 278 10.63 -13.47 20.68
CA SER A 278 11.68 -14.48 20.72
C SER A 278 12.75 -14.23 19.65
N SER A 279 13.81 -15.04 19.69
CA SER A 279 14.85 -15.00 18.67
C SER A 279 14.33 -15.33 17.28
N ASN A 280 13.18 -16.02 17.16
CA ASN A 280 12.58 -16.34 15.87
C ASN A 280 11.80 -15.17 15.24
N GLU A 281 11.44 -14.15 16.03
CA GLU A 281 10.86 -12.89 15.53
C GLU A 281 11.92 -11.80 15.36
N THR A 282 13.19 -12.10 15.66
CA THR A 282 14.29 -11.12 15.69
C THR A 282 15.26 -11.34 14.54
N TYR A 283 15.51 -10.29 13.77
CA TYR A 283 16.32 -10.31 12.55
C TYR A 283 17.53 -9.38 12.73
N LEU A 284 18.73 -9.97 12.66
CA LEU A 284 19.99 -9.24 12.62
C LEU A 284 20.24 -8.80 11.17
N VAL A 285 20.36 -7.48 10.96
CA VAL A 285 20.43 -6.89 9.62
C VAL A 285 21.81 -6.28 9.40
N ARG A 286 22.49 -6.73 8.33
CA ARG A 286 23.79 -6.21 7.89
C ARG A 286 23.62 -5.06 6.91
N GLY A 287 22.99 -3.96 7.33
CA GLY A 287 22.70 -2.83 6.44
C GLY A 287 21.61 -1.92 7.01
N PRO A 288 21.05 -1.02 6.19
CA PRO A 288 19.95 -0.17 6.64
C PRO A 288 18.73 -1.02 7.03
N LEU A 289 18.22 -0.84 8.26
CA LEU A 289 17.05 -1.57 8.79
C LEU A 289 15.74 -1.30 8.03
N ASP A 290 15.75 -0.30 7.17
CA ASP A 290 14.60 0.10 6.40
C ASP A 290 15.10 0.53 5.02
N MET A 291 14.98 -0.32 4.00
CA MET A 291 15.41 0.08 2.65
C MET A 291 14.37 0.92 1.91
N THR A 292 13.20 1.22 2.52
CA THR A 292 12.21 2.08 1.88
C THR A 292 12.73 3.50 1.65
N ALA A 293 13.73 3.93 2.41
CA ALA A 293 14.42 5.20 2.22
C ALA A 293 15.09 5.34 0.84
N LEU A 294 15.37 4.23 0.14
CA LEU A 294 15.92 4.28 -1.23
C LEU A 294 14.92 4.85 -2.25
N HIS A 295 13.63 4.96 -1.92
CA HIS A 295 12.68 5.70 -2.76
C HIS A 295 13.12 7.15 -3.00
N ALA A 296 13.79 7.79 -2.04
CA ALA A 296 14.28 9.16 -2.20
C ALA A 296 15.33 9.29 -3.34
N LEU A 297 16.05 8.21 -3.68
CA LEU A 297 16.99 8.24 -4.80
C LEU A 297 16.27 8.31 -6.15
N VAL A 298 15.04 7.83 -6.24
CA VAL A 298 14.23 7.88 -7.47
C VAL A 298 13.83 9.31 -7.82
N ASP A 299 13.91 10.25 -6.88
CA ASP A 299 13.58 11.66 -7.10
C ASP A 299 14.75 12.48 -7.68
N LEU A 300 15.97 11.91 -7.71
CA LEU A 300 17.15 12.56 -8.30
C LEU A 300 16.98 12.83 -9.80
N ASP A 301 17.42 13.98 -10.32
CA ASP A 301 17.35 14.31 -11.75
C ASP A 301 18.43 13.59 -12.57
N ARG A 302 18.28 12.27 -12.71
CA ARG A 302 19.21 11.34 -13.38
C ARG A 302 18.44 10.43 -14.35
N PRO A 303 17.86 10.97 -15.44
CA PRO A 303 17.01 10.20 -16.36
C PRO A 303 17.74 9.02 -17.02
N GLU A 304 19.05 9.10 -17.19
CA GLU A 304 19.90 8.03 -17.71
C GLU A 304 20.01 6.81 -16.78
N LEU A 305 19.66 6.96 -15.50
CA LEU A 305 19.66 5.88 -14.52
C LEU A 305 18.25 5.33 -14.21
N LYS A 306 17.23 5.76 -14.96
CA LYS A 306 15.82 5.42 -14.75
C LYS A 306 15.20 4.79 -16.00
N HIS A 307 14.01 4.22 -15.86
CA HIS A 307 13.21 3.88 -17.03
C HIS A 307 12.80 5.14 -17.80
N GLU A 308 12.70 5.04 -19.13
CA GLU A 308 12.17 6.11 -19.95
C GLU A 308 10.72 6.43 -19.51
N PRO A 309 10.40 7.68 -19.13
CA PRO A 309 9.05 8.03 -18.72
C PRO A 309 8.04 7.77 -19.83
N TYR A 310 7.03 6.95 -19.54
CA TYR A 310 5.93 6.71 -20.47
C TYR A 310 4.83 7.77 -20.31
N THR A 311 4.45 8.43 -21.40
CA THR A 311 3.30 9.34 -21.42
C THR A 311 2.06 8.59 -21.93
N PRO A 312 1.00 8.43 -21.10
CA PRO A 312 -0.24 7.78 -21.52
C PRO A 312 -0.88 8.47 -22.72
N GLN A 313 -1.25 7.67 -23.72
CA GLN A 313 -1.85 8.16 -24.96
C GLN A 313 -3.37 8.36 -24.82
N ILE A 314 -3.96 9.29 -25.57
CA ILE A 314 -5.43 9.37 -25.63
C ILE A 314 -5.96 8.14 -26.37
N PRO A 315 -6.93 7.38 -25.82
CA PRO A 315 -7.46 6.22 -26.51
C PRO A 315 -7.95 6.58 -27.93
N PRO A 316 -7.66 5.76 -28.96
CA PRO A 316 -7.97 6.11 -30.35
C PRO A 316 -9.43 6.49 -30.60
N SER A 317 -10.38 5.81 -29.96
CA SER A 317 -11.81 6.11 -30.08
C SER A 317 -12.16 7.50 -29.52
N PHE A 318 -11.61 7.85 -28.36
CA PHE A 318 -11.79 9.17 -27.74
C PHE A 318 -11.15 10.28 -28.59
N MET A 319 -9.95 10.02 -29.13
CA MET A 319 -9.27 10.96 -30.03
C MET A 319 -10.10 11.24 -31.28
N ARG A 320 -10.62 10.19 -31.95
CA ARG A 320 -11.48 10.33 -33.14
C ARG A 320 -12.78 11.06 -32.83
N ALA A 321 -13.42 10.74 -31.71
CA ALA A 321 -14.65 11.40 -31.28
C ALA A 321 -14.43 12.91 -31.09
N ARG A 322 -13.35 13.29 -30.39
CA ARG A 322 -12.95 14.70 -30.18
C ARG A 322 -12.67 15.41 -31.51
N ALA A 323 -11.90 14.80 -32.40
CA ALA A 323 -11.58 15.37 -33.71
C ALA A 323 -12.83 15.60 -34.58
N ALA A 324 -13.82 14.72 -34.47
CA ALA A 324 -15.11 14.84 -35.17
C ALA A 324 -16.13 15.74 -34.46
N GLY A 325 -15.77 16.37 -33.32
CA GLY A 325 -16.70 17.16 -32.50
C GLY A 325 -17.86 16.33 -31.92
N ARG A 326 -17.71 15.00 -31.82
CA ARG A 326 -18.72 14.09 -31.28
C ARG A 326 -18.58 14.00 -29.76
N SER A 327 -19.71 13.88 -29.06
CA SER A 327 -19.71 13.61 -27.62
C SER A 327 -19.29 12.15 -27.33
N ILE A 328 -18.78 11.91 -26.12
CA ILE A 328 -18.43 10.56 -25.64
C ILE A 328 -19.65 9.63 -25.73
N PHE A 329 -20.83 10.09 -25.30
CA PHE A 329 -22.07 9.32 -25.41
C PHE A 329 -22.43 8.96 -26.86
N ALA A 330 -22.23 9.89 -27.80
CA ALA A 330 -22.48 9.60 -29.21
C ALA A 330 -21.52 8.54 -29.76
N MET A 331 -20.27 8.51 -29.28
CA MET A 331 -19.30 7.47 -29.63
C MET A 331 -19.72 6.10 -29.05
N LEU A 332 -20.07 6.05 -27.76
CA LEU A 332 -20.44 4.81 -27.08
C LEU A 332 -21.72 4.16 -27.61
N ARG A 333 -22.62 4.93 -28.25
CA ARG A 333 -23.78 4.35 -28.94
C ARG A 333 -23.41 3.53 -30.17
N ASP A 334 -22.29 3.81 -30.81
CA ASP A 334 -21.90 3.14 -32.04
C ASP A 334 -21.17 1.82 -31.75
N HIS A 335 -20.37 1.77 -30.70
CA HIS A 335 -19.58 0.62 -30.29
C HIS A 335 -19.04 0.79 -28.87
N ASP A 336 -18.75 -0.35 -28.24
CA ASP A 336 -18.02 -0.41 -26.98
C ASP A 336 -16.57 0.03 -27.15
N VAL A 337 -15.99 0.57 -26.08
CA VAL A 337 -14.59 1.01 -26.05
C VAL A 337 -13.89 0.37 -24.87
N LEU A 338 -12.93 -0.51 -25.16
CA LEU A 338 -11.99 -1.03 -24.17
C LEU A 338 -10.81 -0.05 -24.07
N VAL A 339 -10.44 0.30 -22.84
CA VAL A 339 -9.24 1.08 -22.53
C VAL A 339 -8.25 0.27 -21.71
N HIS A 340 -6.96 0.55 -21.88
CA HIS A 340 -5.86 -0.15 -21.22
C HIS A 340 -4.91 0.83 -20.52
N HIS A 341 -5.01 0.91 -19.19
CA HIS A 341 -4.11 1.69 -18.35
C HIS A 341 -2.88 0.83 -17.98
N PRO A 342 -1.67 1.42 -17.84
CA PRO A 342 -1.36 2.84 -17.88
C PRO A 342 -1.06 3.38 -19.30
N TYR A 343 -1.17 2.53 -20.33
CA TYR A 343 -0.81 2.90 -21.71
C TYR A 343 -1.71 4.00 -22.29
N GLU A 344 -2.98 3.96 -21.92
CA GLU A 344 -3.98 4.95 -22.28
C GLU A 344 -4.31 5.86 -21.10
N SER A 345 -4.59 7.13 -21.38
CA SER A 345 -4.73 8.17 -20.38
C SER A 345 -6.09 8.09 -19.67
N PHE A 346 -6.05 7.73 -18.38
CA PHE A 346 -7.18 7.74 -17.45
C PHE A 346 -7.91 9.08 -17.40
N ALA A 347 -7.15 10.18 -17.42
CA ALA A 347 -7.69 11.54 -17.43
C ALA A 347 -8.48 11.83 -18.71
N SER A 348 -8.00 11.35 -19.85
CA SER A 348 -8.66 11.55 -21.15
C SER A 348 -9.80 10.58 -21.43
N SER A 349 -9.97 9.54 -20.61
CA SER A 349 -10.97 8.49 -20.75
C SER A 349 -12.00 8.54 -19.61
N VAL A 350 -11.67 7.96 -18.45
CA VAL A 350 -12.56 7.76 -17.31
C VAL A 350 -12.93 9.07 -16.63
N GLU A 351 -11.95 9.93 -16.35
CA GLU A 351 -12.24 11.24 -15.71
C GLU A 351 -13.05 12.13 -16.66
N ASP A 352 -12.70 12.18 -17.95
CA ASP A 352 -13.47 12.93 -18.95
C ASP A 352 -14.90 12.39 -19.10
N PHE A 353 -15.11 11.07 -19.03
CA PHE A 353 -16.45 10.48 -19.05
C PHE A 353 -17.33 10.99 -17.89
N ILE A 354 -16.81 10.94 -16.65
CA ILE A 354 -17.55 11.42 -15.47
C ILE A 354 -17.73 12.95 -15.53
N ALA A 355 -16.70 13.70 -15.90
CA ALA A 355 -16.76 15.16 -16.00
C ALA A 355 -17.74 15.64 -17.08
N LYS A 356 -17.84 14.93 -18.21
CA LYS A 356 -18.85 15.22 -19.25
C LYS A 356 -20.24 14.84 -18.80
N ALA A 357 -20.41 13.74 -18.06
CA ALA A 357 -21.69 13.36 -17.48
C ALA A 357 -22.20 14.39 -16.46
N ALA A 358 -21.30 14.90 -15.61
CA ALA A 358 -21.63 15.91 -14.61
C ALA A 358 -22.18 17.22 -15.21
N ARG A 359 -21.71 17.59 -16.41
CA ARG A 359 -22.06 18.86 -17.08
C ARG A 359 -23.15 18.74 -18.14
N ASP A 360 -23.52 17.54 -18.56
CA ASP A 360 -24.58 17.35 -19.56
C ASP A 360 -25.96 17.48 -18.90
N GLU A 361 -26.74 18.48 -19.33
CA GLU A 361 -28.10 18.74 -18.83
C GLU A 361 -29.06 17.57 -19.06
N ARG A 362 -28.76 16.66 -20.00
CA ARG A 362 -29.58 15.47 -20.27
C ARG A 362 -29.27 14.30 -19.35
N VAL A 363 -28.18 14.37 -18.57
CA VAL A 363 -27.87 13.31 -17.60
C VAL A 363 -28.78 13.48 -16.40
N LEU A 364 -29.51 12.41 -16.09
CA LEU A 364 -30.46 12.33 -14.99
C LEU A 364 -29.79 11.82 -13.72
N ALA A 365 -28.91 10.82 -13.87
CA ALA A 365 -28.27 10.18 -12.72
C ALA A 365 -26.84 9.70 -13.03
N ILE A 366 -26.00 9.69 -12.00
CA ILE A 366 -24.66 9.10 -12.00
C ILE A 366 -24.54 8.17 -10.79
N LYS A 367 -24.24 6.89 -11.03
CA LYS A 367 -23.97 5.90 -9.98
C LYS A 367 -22.55 5.38 -10.08
N MET A 368 -21.83 5.26 -8.96
CA MET A 368 -20.42 4.88 -8.99
C MET A 368 -19.99 4.11 -7.74
N THR A 369 -19.12 3.12 -7.90
CA THR A 369 -18.42 2.49 -6.76
C THR A 369 -17.08 3.18 -6.52
N MET A 370 -16.72 3.38 -5.24
CA MET A 370 -15.49 4.01 -4.79
C MET A 370 -14.84 3.14 -3.71
N TYR A 371 -13.65 2.63 -4.02
CA TYR A 371 -12.86 1.77 -3.11
C TYR A 371 -11.65 2.51 -2.55
N ARG A 372 -10.89 3.19 -3.43
CA ARG A 372 -9.73 4.05 -3.15
C ARG A 372 -9.76 5.23 -4.11
N THR A 373 -9.54 6.44 -3.60
CA THR A 373 -9.42 7.66 -4.42
C THR A 373 -8.30 8.55 -3.93
N ALA A 374 -7.62 9.23 -4.87
CA ALA A 374 -6.55 10.18 -4.55
C ALA A 374 -7.05 11.35 -3.68
N GLU A 375 -6.15 11.96 -2.90
CA GLU A 375 -6.43 13.10 -2.00
C GLU A 375 -6.95 14.37 -2.72
N ASP A 376 -6.73 14.51 -4.04
CA ASP A 376 -7.37 15.54 -4.88
C ASP A 376 -8.09 14.92 -6.09
N SER A 377 -9.06 14.05 -5.81
CA SER A 377 -9.81 13.35 -6.86
C SER A 377 -10.67 14.30 -7.73
N SER A 378 -10.33 14.38 -9.02
CA SER A 378 -11.13 15.08 -10.05
C SER A 378 -12.53 14.46 -10.21
N ILE A 379 -12.65 13.16 -9.96
CA ILE A 379 -13.90 12.40 -9.99
C ILE A 379 -14.82 12.87 -8.87
N VAL A 380 -14.32 13.00 -7.64
CA VAL A 380 -15.13 13.51 -6.51
C VAL A 380 -15.65 14.91 -6.81
N ARG A 381 -14.80 15.80 -7.34
CA ARG A 381 -15.23 17.14 -7.76
C ARG A 381 -16.35 17.08 -8.81
N SER A 382 -16.21 16.23 -9.82
CA SER A 382 -17.23 16.06 -10.86
C SER A 382 -18.56 15.52 -10.32
N LEU A 383 -18.52 14.61 -9.34
CA LEU A 383 -19.72 14.08 -8.68
C LEU A 383 -20.42 15.14 -7.82
N ILE A 384 -19.66 15.99 -7.13
CA ILE A 384 -20.19 17.16 -6.40
C ILE A 384 -20.84 18.13 -7.39
N GLU A 385 -20.17 18.50 -8.48
CA GLU A 385 -20.73 19.37 -9.53
C GLU A 385 -22.04 18.80 -10.10
N ALA A 386 -22.12 17.47 -10.28
CA ALA A 386 -23.33 16.81 -10.77
C ALA A 386 -24.50 16.92 -9.78
N ALA A 387 -24.24 16.69 -8.48
CA ALA A 387 -25.26 16.77 -7.43
C ALA A 387 -25.74 18.21 -7.23
N GLU A 388 -24.82 19.19 -7.22
CA GLU A 388 -25.17 20.62 -7.15
C GLU A 388 -25.98 21.09 -8.37
N ALA A 389 -25.77 20.46 -9.53
CA ALA A 389 -26.58 20.67 -10.73
C ALA A 389 -27.94 19.95 -10.71
N GLY A 390 -28.32 19.32 -9.60
CA GLY A 390 -29.61 18.66 -9.40
C GLY A 390 -29.75 17.26 -10.02
N LYS A 391 -28.63 16.61 -10.38
CA LYS A 391 -28.65 15.22 -10.86
C LYS A 391 -28.71 14.26 -9.68
N GLU A 392 -29.32 13.10 -9.88
CA GLU A 392 -29.32 12.02 -8.88
C GLU A 392 -27.95 11.35 -8.85
N VAL A 393 -27.14 11.62 -7.82
CA VAL A 393 -25.80 11.04 -7.67
C VAL A 393 -25.79 10.04 -6.53
N ALA A 394 -25.41 8.80 -6.80
CA ALA A 394 -25.26 7.75 -5.80
C ALA A 394 -23.85 7.16 -5.84
N VAL A 395 -23.20 7.10 -4.67
CA VAL A 395 -21.83 6.61 -4.55
C VAL A 395 -21.77 5.55 -3.47
N LEU A 396 -21.22 4.40 -3.82
CA LEU A 396 -20.93 3.34 -2.85
C LEU A 396 -19.47 3.45 -2.40
N VAL A 397 -19.24 3.81 -1.14
CA VAL A 397 -17.90 3.97 -0.56
C VAL A 397 -17.56 2.75 0.29
N GLU A 398 -16.49 2.04 -0.08
CA GLU A 398 -15.92 0.97 0.74
C GLU A 398 -14.96 1.55 1.78
N ILE A 399 -15.45 1.78 3.00
CA ILE A 399 -14.65 2.36 4.09
C ILE A 399 -13.65 1.33 4.64
N LYS A 400 -13.90 0.02 4.50
CA LYS A 400 -13.00 -1.05 4.99
C LYS A 400 -11.85 -1.35 4.02
N ALA A 401 -11.52 -0.41 3.12
CA ALA A 401 -10.34 -0.48 2.27
C ALA A 401 -9.09 -0.25 3.13
N ARG A 402 -8.19 -1.24 3.12
CA ARG A 402 -7.03 -1.26 4.01
C ARG A 402 -6.09 -0.09 3.71
N PHE A 403 -5.69 0.62 4.77
CA PHE A 403 -4.75 1.75 4.77
C PHE A 403 -5.29 3.07 4.20
N ASP A 404 -6.52 3.09 3.68
CA ASP A 404 -7.15 4.28 3.08
C ASP A 404 -8.39 4.73 3.87
N GLU A 405 -8.61 4.15 5.06
CA GLU A 405 -9.87 4.30 5.81
C GLU A 405 -10.16 5.78 6.13
N LEU A 406 -9.16 6.52 6.60
CA LEU A 406 -9.31 7.95 6.95
C LEU A 406 -9.68 8.81 5.75
N ALA A 407 -9.01 8.62 4.61
CA ALA A 407 -9.28 9.36 3.39
C ALA A 407 -10.71 9.06 2.88
N ASN A 408 -11.11 7.78 2.89
CA ASN A 408 -12.46 7.38 2.48
C ASN A 408 -13.56 7.99 3.37
N ILE A 409 -13.33 8.10 4.69
CA ILE A 409 -14.25 8.78 5.62
C ILE A 409 -14.40 10.26 5.28
N GLU A 410 -13.29 10.96 5.01
CA GLU A 410 -13.32 12.38 4.65
C GLU A 410 -14.08 12.62 3.34
N TRP A 411 -13.85 11.77 2.34
CA TRP A 411 -14.55 11.85 1.06
C TRP A 411 -16.04 11.60 1.17
N ALA A 412 -16.45 10.57 1.93
CA ALA A 412 -17.85 10.29 2.19
C ALA A 412 -18.56 11.52 2.77
N ARG A 413 -17.99 12.14 3.81
CA ARG A 413 -18.53 13.38 4.42
C ARG A 413 -18.59 14.55 3.46
N ARG A 414 -17.65 14.67 2.52
CA ARG A 414 -17.65 15.74 1.53
C ARG A 414 -18.75 15.54 0.48
N LEU A 415 -18.94 14.31 0.01
CA LEU A 415 -19.98 13.93 -0.93
C LEU A 415 -21.39 14.11 -0.33
N GLU A 416 -21.61 13.63 0.90
CA GLU A 416 -22.90 13.77 1.60
C GLU A 416 -23.31 15.24 1.76
N ARG A 417 -22.36 16.10 2.14
CA ARG A 417 -22.61 17.56 2.26
C ARG A 417 -23.02 18.22 0.95
N ALA A 418 -22.64 17.66 -0.19
CA ALA A 418 -23.02 18.14 -1.52
C ALA A 418 -24.36 17.55 -2.02
N GLY A 419 -25.04 16.72 -1.22
CA GLY A 419 -26.31 16.09 -1.60
C GLY A 419 -26.17 14.77 -2.37
N VAL A 420 -24.97 14.20 -2.44
CA VAL A 420 -24.75 12.86 -3.00
C VAL A 420 -25.31 11.81 -2.05
N HIS A 421 -26.03 10.82 -2.58
CA HIS A 421 -26.45 9.66 -1.81
C HIS A 421 -25.27 8.71 -1.62
N VAL A 422 -24.59 8.83 -0.47
CA VAL A 422 -23.49 7.95 -0.09
C VAL A 422 -24.05 6.71 0.59
N ALA A 423 -23.71 5.54 0.05
CA ALA A 423 -23.98 4.24 0.66
C ALA A 423 -22.67 3.60 1.10
N HIS A 424 -22.71 2.84 2.18
CA HIS A 424 -21.62 1.99 2.63
C HIS A 424 -21.92 0.54 2.26
N GLY A 425 -20.88 -0.25 1.98
CA GLY A 425 -21.01 -1.64 1.55
C GLY A 425 -21.96 -2.48 2.42
N LEU A 426 -22.50 -3.57 1.85
CA LEU A 426 -23.38 -4.49 2.56
C LEU A 426 -22.67 -5.13 3.76
N VAL A 427 -23.37 -5.27 4.90
CA VAL A 427 -22.84 -5.94 6.09
C VAL A 427 -22.35 -7.35 5.75
N GLY A 428 -21.16 -7.71 6.24
CA GLY A 428 -20.52 -8.99 5.96
C GLY A 428 -19.88 -9.11 4.57
N LEU A 429 -20.01 -8.10 3.69
CA LEU A 429 -19.48 -8.12 2.34
C LEU A 429 -18.58 -6.90 2.07
N LYS A 430 -17.54 -7.11 1.27
CA LYS A 430 -16.72 -6.01 0.74
C LYS A 430 -17.07 -5.76 -0.71
N THR A 431 -17.24 -4.50 -1.08
CA THR A 431 -17.50 -4.14 -2.48
C THR A 431 -16.18 -3.91 -3.21
N HIS A 432 -15.82 -4.84 -4.09
CA HIS A 432 -14.59 -4.76 -4.89
C HIS A 432 -14.84 -4.50 -6.38
N SER A 433 -16.08 -4.35 -6.82
CA SER A 433 -16.40 -3.99 -8.21
C SER A 433 -16.06 -2.52 -8.49
N LYS A 434 -15.53 -2.23 -9.68
CA LYS A 434 -15.22 -0.85 -10.12
C LYS A 434 -16.11 -0.51 -11.29
N THR A 435 -17.27 0.04 -10.97
CA THR A 435 -18.31 0.33 -11.95
C THR A 435 -18.80 1.76 -11.84
N ALA A 436 -19.13 2.34 -12.99
CA ALA A 436 -19.81 3.62 -13.08
C ALA A 436 -20.96 3.50 -14.08
N LEU A 437 -22.06 4.18 -13.82
CA LEU A 437 -23.26 4.16 -14.63
C LEU A 437 -23.79 5.58 -14.77
N VAL A 438 -23.93 6.03 -16.01
CA VAL A 438 -24.53 7.32 -16.36
C VAL A 438 -25.87 7.06 -17.03
N VAL A 439 -26.94 7.62 -16.45
CA VAL A 439 -28.31 7.52 -16.97
C VAL A 439 -28.66 8.84 -17.63
N ARG A 440 -29.02 8.80 -18.92
CA ARG A 440 -29.18 10.00 -19.76
C ARG A 440 -30.49 9.95 -20.55
N GLN A 441 -31.21 11.07 -20.57
CA GLN A 441 -32.40 11.27 -21.39
C GLN A 441 -32.01 11.55 -22.84
N GLU A 442 -32.52 10.75 -23.79
CA GLU A 442 -32.30 10.93 -25.22
C GLU A 442 -33.61 10.85 -25.99
N GLY A 443 -34.20 12.02 -26.26
CA GLY A 443 -35.56 12.09 -26.81
C GLY A 443 -36.55 11.58 -25.77
N ASP A 444 -37.35 10.59 -26.14
CA ASP A 444 -38.34 9.95 -25.25
C ASP A 444 -37.78 8.72 -24.52
N GLU A 445 -36.52 8.35 -24.77
CA GLU A 445 -35.88 7.17 -24.18
C GLU A 445 -34.86 7.52 -23.10
N ILE A 446 -34.71 6.62 -22.13
CA ILE A 446 -33.59 6.65 -21.18
C ILE A 446 -32.52 5.68 -21.66
N ARG A 447 -31.30 6.19 -21.84
CA ARG A 447 -30.12 5.38 -22.14
C ARG A 447 -29.18 5.31 -20.96
N ARG A 448 -28.44 4.20 -20.92
CA ARG A 448 -27.47 3.87 -19.88
C ARG A 448 -26.10 3.72 -20.50
N TYR A 449 -25.11 4.38 -19.93
CA TYR A 449 -23.72 4.29 -20.32
C TYR A 449 -22.93 3.76 -19.14
N GLY A 450 -22.37 2.57 -19.29
CA GLY A 450 -21.62 1.87 -18.26
C GLY A 450 -20.11 2.00 -18.45
N HIS A 451 -19.39 1.96 -17.34
CA HIS A 451 -17.96 1.68 -17.29
C HIS A 451 -17.73 0.56 -16.28
N ILE A 452 -16.96 -0.47 -16.65
CA ILE A 452 -16.59 -1.61 -15.81
C ILE A 452 -15.08 -1.79 -15.90
N ALA A 453 -14.39 -1.76 -14.77
CA ALA A 453 -12.93 -1.84 -14.73
C ALA A 453 -12.40 -2.92 -13.78
N THR A 454 -11.18 -3.36 -14.06
CA THR A 454 -10.36 -4.16 -13.12
C THR A 454 -9.75 -3.27 -12.03
N GLY A 455 -9.40 -2.04 -12.40
CA GLY A 455 -8.68 -1.07 -11.56
C GLY A 455 -9.56 -0.03 -10.86
N ASN A 456 -9.06 0.50 -9.75
CA ASN A 456 -9.70 1.55 -8.95
C ASN A 456 -9.84 2.87 -9.74
N TYR A 457 -10.81 3.69 -9.33
CA TYR A 457 -10.98 5.06 -9.84
C TYR A 457 -9.99 6.05 -9.22
N ASN A 458 -8.70 5.75 -9.33
CA ASN A 458 -7.60 6.56 -8.80
C ASN A 458 -6.56 6.83 -9.91
N ALA A 459 -6.39 8.11 -10.24
CA ALA A 459 -5.53 8.57 -11.33
C ALA A 459 -4.03 8.31 -11.09
N ASP A 460 -3.60 8.28 -9.84
CA ASP A 460 -2.19 8.01 -9.49
C ASP A 460 -1.88 6.53 -9.71
N THR A 461 -2.74 5.64 -9.21
CA THR A 461 -2.58 4.20 -9.43
C THR A 461 -2.76 3.82 -10.89
N ALA A 462 -3.64 4.50 -11.64
CA ALA A 462 -3.83 4.23 -13.07
C ALA A 462 -2.60 4.53 -13.94
N ARG A 463 -1.56 5.18 -13.40
CA ARG A 463 -0.27 5.38 -14.08
C ARG A 463 0.75 4.27 -13.81
N ILE A 464 0.49 3.43 -12.81
CA ILE A 464 1.43 2.45 -12.29
C ILE A 464 0.91 1.02 -12.48
N TYR A 465 -0.39 0.82 -12.26
CA TYR A 465 -1.06 -0.48 -12.39
C TYR A 465 -1.57 -0.69 -13.81
N GLU A 466 -1.44 -1.93 -14.27
CA GLU A 466 -2.01 -2.40 -15.52
C GLU A 466 -3.47 -2.81 -15.30
N ASP A 467 -4.40 -2.10 -15.93
CA ASP A 467 -5.83 -2.26 -15.70
C ASP A 467 -6.63 -2.04 -16.99
N MET A 468 -7.69 -2.82 -17.15
CA MET A 468 -8.62 -2.70 -18.27
C MET A 468 -9.93 -2.03 -17.83
N GLY A 469 -10.49 -1.20 -18.71
CA GLY A 469 -11.79 -0.56 -18.52
C GLY A 469 -12.67 -0.69 -19.75
N LEU A 470 -13.88 -1.22 -19.61
CA LEU A 470 -14.86 -1.33 -20.69
C LEU A 470 -15.90 -0.22 -20.55
N PHE A 471 -15.99 0.66 -21.54
CA PHE A 471 -17.13 1.56 -21.73
C PHE A 471 -18.14 0.92 -22.67
N THR A 472 -19.41 0.93 -22.28
CA THR A 472 -20.48 0.34 -23.08
C THR A 472 -21.79 1.12 -23.01
N ALA A 473 -22.59 1.05 -24.08
CA ALA A 473 -23.99 1.47 -24.10
C ALA A 473 -24.94 0.29 -24.36
N ASP A 474 -24.45 -0.94 -24.18
CA ASP A 474 -25.24 -2.17 -24.33
C ASP A 474 -26.43 -2.18 -23.35
N PRO A 475 -27.67 -2.37 -23.85
CA PRO A 475 -28.86 -2.24 -23.02
C PRO A 475 -28.95 -3.29 -21.90
N ASP A 476 -28.46 -4.52 -22.13
CA ASP A 476 -28.52 -5.60 -21.14
C ASP A 476 -27.50 -5.37 -20.02
N THR A 477 -26.27 -5.01 -20.40
CA THR A 477 -25.22 -4.64 -19.44
C THR A 477 -25.61 -3.40 -18.63
N GLY A 478 -26.21 -2.40 -19.28
CA GLY A 478 -26.72 -1.22 -18.58
C GLY A 478 -27.87 -1.55 -17.61
N ALA A 479 -28.76 -2.48 -17.97
CA ALA A 479 -29.82 -2.95 -17.08
C ALA A 479 -29.24 -3.70 -15.87
N ASP A 480 -28.29 -4.61 -16.09
CA ASP A 480 -27.60 -5.33 -15.03
C ASP A 480 -26.86 -4.38 -14.06
N LEU A 481 -26.16 -3.37 -14.58
CA LEU A 481 -25.52 -2.35 -13.74
C LEU A 481 -26.54 -1.58 -12.90
N THR A 482 -27.73 -1.31 -13.45
CA THR A 482 -28.80 -0.65 -12.69
C THR A 482 -29.27 -1.53 -11.53
N GLU A 483 -29.52 -2.80 -11.81
CA GLU A 483 -29.94 -3.80 -10.81
C GLU A 483 -28.85 -4.02 -9.75
N LEU A 484 -27.57 -4.04 -10.16
CA LEU A 484 -26.43 -4.15 -9.26
C LEU A 484 -26.39 -2.96 -8.30
N PHE A 485 -26.47 -1.72 -8.81
CA PHE A 485 -26.47 -0.55 -7.93
C PHE A 485 -27.68 -0.53 -6.99
N ASN A 486 -28.86 -0.95 -7.45
CA ASN A 486 -30.04 -1.03 -6.59
C ASN A 486 -29.88 -2.07 -5.47
N THR A 487 -29.20 -3.19 -5.76
CA THR A 487 -28.84 -4.21 -4.76
C THR A 487 -27.77 -3.71 -3.79
N LEU A 488 -26.83 -2.89 -4.24
CA LEU A 488 -25.78 -2.34 -3.38
C LEU A 488 -26.27 -1.21 -2.48
N THR A 489 -27.24 -0.41 -2.94
CA THR A 489 -27.80 0.72 -2.17
C THR A 489 -29.14 0.40 -1.48
N GLY A 490 -29.64 -0.83 -1.59
CA GLY A 490 -30.95 -1.22 -1.09
C GLY A 490 -31.07 -2.72 -0.83
N TYR A 491 -32.25 -3.18 -0.43
CA TYR A 491 -32.50 -4.61 -0.22
C TYR A 491 -33.13 -5.22 -1.48
N SER A 492 -32.37 -6.02 -2.23
CA SER A 492 -32.89 -6.85 -3.34
C SER A 492 -32.70 -8.33 -3.03
N ALA A 493 -33.71 -9.14 -3.32
CA ALA A 493 -33.64 -10.61 -3.18
C ALA A 493 -33.36 -11.31 -4.52
N GLU A 494 -33.52 -10.63 -5.65
CA GLU A 494 -33.32 -11.19 -6.99
C GLU A 494 -31.94 -10.83 -7.53
N HIS A 495 -31.19 -11.84 -7.98
CA HIS A 495 -29.78 -11.73 -8.36
C HIS A 495 -29.52 -12.33 -9.76
N ASN A 496 -30.52 -12.26 -10.65
CA ASN A 496 -30.44 -12.81 -12.00
C ASN A 496 -29.98 -11.75 -13.00
N TYR A 497 -28.67 -11.62 -13.17
CA TYR A 497 -28.05 -10.76 -14.18
C TYR A 497 -28.03 -11.44 -15.55
N ARG A 498 -28.10 -10.65 -16.63
CA ARG A 498 -28.14 -11.12 -18.02
C ARG A 498 -26.74 -11.40 -18.57
N GLN A 499 -25.82 -10.49 -18.29
CA GLN A 499 -24.43 -10.46 -18.78
C GLN A 499 -23.44 -10.46 -17.61
N LEU A 500 -23.74 -9.76 -16.51
CA LEU A 500 -22.81 -9.64 -15.39
C LEU A 500 -22.72 -10.94 -14.56
N VAL A 501 -21.50 -11.26 -14.16
CA VAL A 501 -21.23 -12.33 -13.19
C VAL A 501 -20.79 -11.68 -11.88
N VAL A 502 -21.59 -11.83 -10.82
CA VAL A 502 -21.49 -11.02 -9.60
C VAL A 502 -21.32 -11.93 -8.37
N ALA A 503 -20.26 -11.68 -7.60
CA ALA A 503 -20.03 -12.34 -6.32
C ALA A 503 -20.98 -11.77 -5.24
N PRO A 504 -21.40 -12.58 -4.25
CA PRO A 504 -21.03 -13.98 -4.01
C PRO A 504 -21.90 -15.01 -4.75
N HIS A 505 -22.86 -14.58 -5.58
CA HIS A 505 -23.94 -15.44 -6.07
C HIS A 505 -23.55 -16.31 -7.27
N SER A 506 -23.05 -15.73 -8.37
CA SER A 506 -22.90 -16.45 -9.64
C SER A 506 -21.47 -16.82 -10.02
N VAL A 507 -20.45 -16.09 -9.53
CA VAL A 507 -19.04 -16.25 -9.95
C VAL A 507 -18.55 -17.69 -9.95
N ARG A 508 -18.75 -18.44 -8.85
CA ARG A 508 -18.28 -19.82 -8.78
C ARG A 508 -18.98 -20.73 -9.78
N ALA A 509 -20.31 -20.62 -9.90
CA ALA A 509 -21.08 -21.46 -10.81
C ALA A 509 -20.71 -21.17 -12.27
N SER A 510 -20.63 -19.88 -12.63
CA SER A 510 -20.25 -19.45 -13.99
C SER A 510 -18.83 -19.86 -14.37
N ILE A 511 -17.84 -19.72 -13.47
CA ILE A 511 -16.46 -20.16 -13.76
C ILE A 511 -16.41 -21.68 -13.98
N LEU A 512 -17.10 -22.47 -13.13
CA LEU A 512 -17.13 -23.92 -13.30
C LEU A 512 -17.81 -24.33 -14.60
N GLU A 513 -18.91 -23.68 -14.97
CA GLU A 513 -19.59 -23.92 -16.24
C GLU A 513 -18.67 -23.61 -17.43
N LEU A 514 -17.93 -22.49 -17.40
CA LEU A 514 -16.97 -22.15 -18.46
C LEU A 514 -15.83 -23.17 -18.56
N ILE A 515 -15.30 -23.65 -17.42
CA ILE A 515 -14.28 -24.72 -17.40
C ILE A 515 -14.84 -26.03 -17.96
N ASP A 516 -16.07 -26.39 -17.56
CA ASP A 516 -16.73 -27.60 -18.03
C ASP A 516 -16.98 -27.52 -19.54
N ILE A 517 -17.39 -26.37 -20.06
CA ILE A 517 -17.56 -26.11 -21.51
C ILE A 517 -16.27 -26.41 -22.26
N GLU A 518 -15.13 -25.84 -21.82
CA GLU A 518 -13.83 -26.10 -22.45
C GLU A 518 -13.44 -27.58 -22.38
N SER A 519 -13.80 -28.28 -21.30
CA SER A 519 -13.51 -29.72 -21.16
C SER A 519 -14.22 -30.63 -22.16
N TYR A 520 -15.30 -30.16 -22.81
CA TYR A 520 -16.02 -30.92 -23.84
C TYR A 520 -15.39 -30.82 -25.23
N PHE A 521 -14.52 -29.84 -25.47
CA PHE A 521 -13.84 -29.67 -26.76
C PHE A 521 -12.52 -30.46 -26.76
N ASP A 522 -12.24 -31.20 -27.83
CA ASP A 522 -10.97 -31.94 -27.99
C ASP A 522 -9.76 -30.98 -28.04
N ASP A 523 -9.98 -29.72 -28.45
CA ASP A 523 -9.03 -28.60 -28.49
C ASP A 523 -9.40 -27.46 -27.53
N GLY A 524 -10.13 -27.77 -26.45
CA GLY A 524 -10.50 -26.82 -25.41
C GLY A 524 -9.28 -26.14 -24.79
N HIS A 525 -9.38 -24.82 -24.56
CA HIS A 525 -8.26 -24.02 -24.10
C HIS A 525 -8.71 -22.93 -23.12
N ILE A 526 -7.97 -22.81 -22.02
CA ILE A 526 -8.14 -21.74 -21.04
C ILE A 526 -6.84 -20.95 -20.99
N VAL A 527 -6.92 -19.65 -21.22
CA VAL A 527 -5.81 -18.72 -20.98
C VAL A 527 -5.96 -18.20 -19.56
N LEU A 528 -5.03 -18.61 -18.69
CA LEU A 528 -4.98 -18.22 -17.27
C LEU A 528 -4.06 -17.02 -17.04
#